data_AF-W9YJT3-F1
#
_entry.id   AF-W9YJT3-F1
#
_cell.length_a   1.000
_cell.length_b   1.000
_cell.length_c   1.000
_cell.angle_alpha   90.00
_cell.angle_beta   90.00
_cell.angle_gamma   90.00
#
_symmetry.space_group_name_H-M   'P 1'
#
loop_
_entity.id
_entity.type
_entity.pdbx_description
1 polymer ?
#
loop_
_entity_poly.entity_id
_entity_poly.type
_entity_poly.pdbx_seq_one_letter_code
_entity_poly.pdbx_strand_id
1 'polypeptide(L)'
;MTTADSPSSCVLPPSLLDLLSNSIILDNLVHYLPLSSIFALARTSSYLRDLIFHTASVFRYIDLSRCRGAYVSTNLLTRIDSGGFPWRAQRMDENLTEDEFYAGPLRGVLMKLGRMKVLQSVQTLVLDELASVTHDLISDIVLDPEYHVRLLSIRRCLNVNHSKLQQLLRHICRPSRPEGTPRLQGLYVFTPPASPNQHALDYGLPVSGATPSQGTQLGAAVAPTDRLGAGGIDPWYAPAGQVIYPGHGHRTSWEETMLACKDIISFDAVLCTHMHADMAPVLHVASRDYLAENKAGIPPLATIALGPTGCASCGRQPRGAPVWGESDPSEFPLLWPPPSSGKLIDAVRPPPRRGENGEVLPQRLIVSCTWCLTNRHCESCHRWWCAHCYNPTLSKKLSDLERLHQAGLSYLPSGDELNDGATSGDRGDHIKVFNRLCVQHCLVDEWMIRAGGDGM
;
A
#
# COMPACT_ATOMS: atom_id res chain seq x y z
N MET A 1 -51.04 45.01 -39.64
CA MET A 1 -50.07 44.95 -38.54
C MET A 1 -49.86 43.48 -38.21
N THR A 2 -48.87 42.85 -38.85
CA THR A 2 -48.54 41.44 -38.70
C THR A 2 -47.11 41.37 -38.20
N THR A 3 -46.94 41.27 -36.89
CA THR A 3 -45.67 40.93 -36.26
C THR A 3 -45.46 39.43 -36.46
N ALA A 4 -44.59 39.09 -37.41
CA ALA A 4 -44.12 37.73 -37.59
C ALA A 4 -43.20 37.38 -36.40
N ASP A 5 -43.63 36.42 -35.59
CA ASP A 5 -42.76 35.75 -34.62
C ASP A 5 -41.62 35.06 -35.38
N SER A 6 -40.40 35.43 -35.01
CA SER A 6 -39.17 34.77 -35.44
C SER A 6 -39.13 33.34 -34.87
N PRO A 7 -38.80 32.32 -35.67
CA PRO A 7 -38.70 30.96 -35.17
C PRO A 7 -37.54 30.88 -34.18
N SER A 8 -37.87 30.46 -32.96
CA SER A 8 -36.92 30.17 -31.89
C SER A 8 -35.86 29.21 -32.43
N SER A 9 -34.60 29.66 -32.43
CA SER A 9 -33.46 28.84 -32.87
C SER A 9 -33.44 27.54 -32.06
N CYS A 10 -33.70 26.43 -32.74
CA CYS A 10 -33.66 25.09 -32.18
C CYS A 10 -32.21 24.80 -31.76
N VAL A 11 -31.90 24.97 -30.46
CA VAL A 11 -30.57 24.71 -29.93
C VAL A 11 -30.33 23.20 -29.97
N LEU A 12 -29.52 22.76 -30.93
CA LEU A 12 -29.05 21.38 -30.99
C LEU A 12 -28.23 21.08 -29.72
N PRO A 13 -28.34 19.86 -29.15
CA PRO A 13 -27.52 19.49 -28.01
C PRO A 13 -26.03 19.59 -28.37
N PRO A 14 -25.17 19.98 -27.41
CA PRO A 14 -23.74 20.13 -27.66
C PRO A 14 -23.15 18.81 -28.17
N SER A 15 -22.26 18.91 -29.17
CA SER A 15 -21.60 17.73 -29.69
C SER A 15 -20.64 17.14 -28.64
N LEU A 16 -20.27 15.86 -28.79
CA LEU A 16 -19.27 15.24 -27.93
C LEU A 16 -17.93 16.00 -27.96
N LEU A 17 -17.58 16.58 -29.12
CA LEU A 17 -16.38 17.40 -29.25
C LEU A 17 -16.49 18.69 -28.41
N ASP A 18 -17.65 19.34 -28.41
CA ASP A 18 -17.87 20.55 -27.61
C ASP A 18 -17.79 20.25 -26.10
N LEU A 19 -18.34 19.09 -25.70
CA LEU A 19 -18.28 18.61 -24.33
C LEU A 19 -16.84 18.32 -23.88
N LEU A 20 -16.07 17.58 -24.70
CA LEU A 20 -14.69 17.19 -24.38
C LEU A 20 -13.68 18.34 -24.54
N SER A 21 -14.02 19.38 -25.30
CA SER A 21 -13.19 20.60 -25.38
C SER A 21 -13.16 21.35 -24.04
N ASN A 22 -14.11 21.08 -23.13
CA ASN A 22 -14.02 21.53 -21.75
C ASN A 22 -13.01 20.68 -20.98
N SER A 23 -11.87 21.28 -20.62
CA SER A 23 -10.79 20.60 -19.90
C SER A 23 -11.23 20.00 -18.56
N ILE A 24 -12.19 20.59 -17.87
CA ILE A 24 -12.71 20.05 -16.60
C ILE A 24 -13.47 18.75 -16.86
N ILE A 25 -14.31 18.72 -17.89
CA ILE A 25 -15.09 17.53 -18.23
C ILE A 25 -14.16 16.44 -18.76
N LEU A 26 -13.24 16.79 -19.65
CA LEU A 26 -12.25 15.86 -20.19
C LEU A 26 -11.39 15.27 -19.08
N ASP A 27 -10.84 16.11 -18.20
CA ASP A 27 -10.03 15.66 -17.08
C ASP A 27 -10.82 14.65 -16.25
N ASN A 28 -12.03 14.98 -15.79
CA ASN A 28 -12.83 14.05 -14.99
C ASN A 28 -13.20 12.75 -15.73
N LEU A 29 -13.47 12.80 -17.04
CA LEU A 29 -13.85 11.61 -17.82
C LEU A 29 -12.66 10.67 -18.09
N VAL A 30 -11.46 11.21 -18.34
CA VAL A 30 -10.28 10.42 -18.69
C VAL A 30 -9.94 9.37 -17.62
N HIS A 31 -10.18 9.67 -16.35
CA HIS A 31 -9.94 8.76 -15.22
C HIS A 31 -10.71 7.45 -15.31
N TYR A 32 -11.85 7.45 -16.00
CA TYR A 32 -12.72 6.29 -16.15
C TYR A 32 -12.50 5.55 -17.47
N LEU A 33 -11.66 6.09 -18.36
CA LEU A 33 -11.40 5.52 -19.68
C LEU A 33 -10.10 4.72 -19.69
N PRO A 34 -10.11 3.44 -20.06
CA PRO A 34 -8.87 2.70 -20.25
C PRO A 34 -8.09 3.29 -21.43
N LEU A 35 -6.77 3.13 -21.41
CA LEU A 35 -5.87 3.68 -22.43
C LEU A 35 -6.26 3.27 -23.86
N SER A 36 -6.77 2.04 -24.04
CA SER A 36 -7.28 1.56 -25.33
C SER A 36 -8.47 2.38 -25.84
N SER A 37 -9.39 2.79 -24.95
CA SER A 37 -10.54 3.62 -25.30
C SER A 37 -10.13 5.05 -25.64
N ILE A 38 -9.13 5.62 -24.95
CA ILE A 38 -8.58 6.95 -25.28
C ILE A 38 -8.00 6.94 -26.71
N PHE A 39 -7.18 5.93 -27.04
CA PHE A 39 -6.66 5.81 -28.40
C PHE A 39 -7.75 5.49 -29.43
N ALA A 40 -8.79 4.74 -29.08
CA ALA A 40 -9.92 4.50 -29.97
C ALA A 40 -10.68 5.81 -30.26
N LEU A 41 -10.92 6.63 -29.24
CA LEU A 41 -11.55 7.95 -29.35
C LEU A 41 -10.73 8.86 -30.28
N ALA A 42 -9.42 8.91 -30.11
CA ALA A 42 -8.50 9.66 -30.98
C ALA A 42 -8.49 9.16 -32.43
N ARG A 43 -9.01 7.96 -32.72
CA ARG A 43 -9.12 7.45 -34.09
C ARG A 43 -10.44 7.78 -34.77
N THR A 44 -11.44 8.27 -34.04
CA THR A 44 -12.78 8.57 -34.58
C THR A 44 -12.82 9.88 -35.36
N SER A 45 -12.02 10.87 -34.98
CA SER A 45 -12.01 12.21 -35.60
C SER A 45 -10.64 12.86 -35.46
N SER A 46 -10.20 13.62 -36.47
CA SER A 46 -8.96 14.41 -36.42
C SER A 46 -9.01 15.48 -35.33
N TYR A 47 -10.17 16.12 -35.10
CA TYR A 47 -10.32 17.13 -34.05
C TYR A 47 -10.20 16.51 -32.65
N LEU A 48 -10.80 15.34 -32.42
CA LEU A 48 -10.65 14.62 -31.16
C LEU A 48 -9.22 14.13 -30.97
N ARG A 49 -8.57 13.67 -32.05
CA ARG A 49 -7.15 13.31 -32.03
C ARG A 49 -6.31 14.50 -31.55
N ASP A 50 -6.46 15.64 -32.19
CA ASP A 50 -5.67 16.83 -31.87
C ASP A 50 -5.95 17.28 -30.45
N LEU A 51 -7.21 17.33 -30.01
CA LEU A 51 -7.58 17.65 -28.63
C LEU A 51 -6.91 16.72 -27.62
N ILE A 52 -6.95 15.41 -27.84
CA ILE A 52 -6.39 14.39 -26.94
C ILE A 52 -4.87 14.48 -26.84
N PHE A 53 -4.17 14.63 -27.97
CA PHE A 53 -2.70 14.64 -28.00
C PHE A 53 -2.09 15.99 -27.60
N HIS A 54 -2.81 17.10 -27.72
CA HIS A 54 -2.34 18.42 -27.25
C HIS A 54 -2.69 18.68 -25.78
N THR A 55 -3.63 17.93 -25.21
CA THR A 55 -4.04 18.10 -23.80
C THR A 55 -3.21 17.17 -22.90
N ALA A 56 -2.18 17.73 -22.26
CA ALA A 56 -1.22 16.98 -21.44
C ALA A 56 -1.85 16.22 -20.26
N SER A 57 -3.01 16.65 -19.75
CA SER A 57 -3.70 15.97 -18.65
C SER A 57 -4.24 14.60 -19.04
N VAL A 58 -4.51 14.35 -20.33
CA VAL A 58 -5.10 13.09 -20.81
C VAL A 58 -4.17 11.90 -20.57
N PHE A 59 -2.86 12.10 -20.76
CA PHE A 59 -1.86 11.05 -20.60
C PHE A 59 -1.04 11.19 -19.31
N ARG A 60 -1.52 12.00 -18.36
CA ARG A 60 -0.81 12.21 -17.09
C ARG A 60 -0.68 10.93 -16.27
N TYR A 61 -1.70 10.09 -16.34
CA TYR A 61 -1.76 8.78 -15.70
C TYR A 61 -1.80 7.69 -16.77
N ILE A 62 -0.84 6.78 -16.76
CA ILE A 62 -0.80 5.64 -17.65
C ILE A 62 -0.63 4.37 -16.83
N ASP A 63 -1.59 3.46 -16.99
CA ASP A 63 -1.53 2.10 -16.47
C ASP A 63 -1.26 1.11 -17.61
N LEU A 64 -0.10 0.45 -17.55
CA LEU A 64 0.32 -0.57 -18.51
C LEU A 64 0.22 -1.99 -17.93
N SER A 65 -0.22 -2.17 -16.69
CA SER A 65 -0.36 -3.49 -16.05
C SER A 65 -1.23 -4.46 -16.87
N ARG A 66 -2.29 -3.93 -17.52
CA ARG A 66 -3.20 -4.69 -18.39
C ARG A 66 -2.90 -4.55 -19.88
N CYS A 67 -1.76 -3.95 -20.25
CA CYS A 67 -1.42 -3.74 -21.64
C CYS A 67 -0.96 -5.06 -22.29
N ARG A 68 -1.75 -5.57 -23.25
CA ARG A 68 -1.43 -6.81 -23.97
C ARG A 68 -0.03 -6.83 -24.61
N GLY A 69 0.48 -5.67 -25.01
CA GLY A 69 1.80 -5.54 -25.63
C GLY A 69 2.97 -5.55 -24.65
N ALA A 70 2.72 -5.38 -23.35
CA ALA A 70 3.72 -5.32 -22.28
C ALA A 70 3.85 -6.65 -21.53
N TYR A 71 3.02 -7.65 -21.84
CA TYR A 71 2.94 -8.90 -21.10
C TYR A 71 3.79 -10.00 -21.77
N VAL A 72 4.66 -10.63 -20.99
CA VAL A 72 5.25 -11.94 -21.31
C VAL A 72 4.45 -12.97 -20.53
N SER A 73 3.77 -13.91 -21.21
CA SER A 73 2.94 -14.87 -20.50
C SER A 73 3.78 -15.81 -19.64
N THR A 74 3.35 -16.08 -18.40
CA THR A 74 4.03 -16.99 -17.47
C THR A 74 4.23 -18.40 -18.06
N ASN A 75 3.31 -18.85 -18.92
CA ASN A 75 3.40 -20.12 -19.66
C ASN A 75 4.48 -20.16 -20.75
N LEU A 76 5.11 -19.02 -21.06
CA LEU A 76 6.24 -18.90 -21.99
C LEU A 76 7.59 -18.94 -21.27
N LEU A 77 7.66 -18.53 -19.99
CA LEU A 77 8.87 -18.61 -19.16
C LEU A 77 9.25 -20.08 -18.87
N THR A 78 8.27 -20.98 -18.78
CA THR A 78 8.48 -22.41 -18.51
C THR A 78 8.73 -23.26 -19.77
N ARG A 79 8.66 -22.68 -20.98
CA ARG A 79 8.79 -23.42 -22.25
C ARG A 79 9.99 -22.97 -23.11
N ILE A 80 10.93 -22.24 -22.53
CA ILE A 80 12.19 -21.87 -23.19
C ILE A 80 13.03 -23.13 -23.50
N ASP A 81 12.85 -24.23 -22.75
CA ASP A 81 13.50 -25.52 -23.00
C ASP A 81 12.89 -26.31 -24.17
N SER A 82 11.79 -25.84 -24.78
CA SER A 82 11.15 -26.48 -25.94
C SER A 82 11.05 -25.47 -27.08
N GLY A 83 12.16 -25.30 -27.81
CA GLY A 83 12.26 -24.40 -28.95
C GLY A 83 11.09 -24.56 -29.93
N GLY A 84 10.26 -23.51 -30.06
CA GLY A 84 9.10 -23.59 -30.95
C GLY A 84 8.06 -22.47 -30.93
N PHE A 85 8.24 -21.33 -30.26
CA PHE A 85 7.26 -20.24 -30.32
C PHE A 85 7.79 -18.99 -31.05
N PRO A 86 7.06 -18.46 -32.05
CA PRO A 86 7.47 -17.30 -32.82
C PRO A 86 7.06 -16.01 -32.08
N TRP A 87 7.78 -15.65 -31.01
CA TRP A 87 7.94 -14.23 -30.71
C TRP A 87 8.81 -13.68 -31.82
N ARG A 88 8.31 -12.68 -32.58
CA ARG A 88 8.89 -12.10 -33.81
C ARG A 88 10.30 -12.59 -34.10
N ALA A 89 10.47 -13.18 -35.29
CA ALA A 89 11.74 -13.56 -35.91
C ALA A 89 12.75 -12.39 -36.02
N GLN A 90 13.14 -11.83 -34.88
CA GLN A 90 14.25 -10.95 -34.68
C GLN A 90 15.27 -11.89 -34.06
N ARG A 91 16.17 -12.35 -34.94
CA ARG A 91 17.31 -13.21 -34.68
C ARG A 91 17.71 -13.09 -33.20
N MET A 92 17.62 -14.18 -32.45
CA MET A 92 18.31 -14.29 -31.17
C MET A 92 19.78 -14.07 -31.49
N ASP A 93 20.23 -12.84 -31.36
CA ASP A 93 21.64 -12.52 -31.38
C ASP A 93 22.20 -13.13 -30.10
N GLU A 94 23.22 -13.98 -30.21
CA GLU A 94 23.82 -14.68 -29.05
C GLU A 94 24.39 -13.68 -28.02
N ASN A 95 24.44 -12.39 -28.37
CA ASN A 95 24.89 -11.29 -27.54
C ASN A 95 23.78 -10.60 -26.72
N LEU A 96 22.49 -10.95 -26.90
CA LEU A 96 21.40 -10.27 -26.18
C LEU A 96 21.38 -10.66 -24.70
N THR A 97 21.39 -9.66 -23.81
CA THR A 97 21.28 -9.92 -22.37
C THR A 97 19.87 -10.36 -21.97
N GLU A 98 19.75 -11.10 -20.87
CA GLU A 98 18.45 -11.53 -20.33
C GLU A 98 17.54 -10.33 -19.98
N ASP A 99 18.14 -9.25 -19.46
CA ASP A 99 17.44 -8.00 -19.14
C ASP A 99 16.87 -7.31 -20.40
N GLU A 100 17.58 -7.34 -21.53
CA GLU A 100 17.09 -6.84 -22.83
C GLU A 100 15.98 -7.73 -23.40
N PHE A 101 16.11 -9.04 -23.24
CA PHE A 101 15.12 -10.02 -23.69
C PHE A 101 13.77 -9.81 -23.00
N TYR A 102 13.73 -9.80 -21.65
CA TYR A 102 12.47 -9.67 -20.92
C TYR A 102 11.83 -8.29 -21.07
N ALA A 103 12.63 -7.22 -21.14
CA ALA A 103 12.13 -5.86 -21.27
C ALA A 103 11.64 -5.52 -22.68
N GLY A 104 12.03 -6.29 -23.71
CA GLY A 104 11.73 -6.04 -25.11
C GLY A 104 10.26 -5.67 -25.42
N PRO A 105 9.25 -6.43 -24.93
CA PRO A 105 7.84 -6.11 -25.15
C PRO A 105 7.44 -4.73 -24.59
N LEU A 106 7.79 -4.45 -23.33
CA LEU A 106 7.47 -3.19 -22.67
C LEU A 106 8.25 -2.01 -23.27
N ARG A 107 9.55 -2.19 -23.60
CA ARG A 107 10.33 -1.21 -24.37
C ARG A 107 9.67 -0.89 -25.71
N GLY A 108 9.13 -1.89 -26.40
CA GLY A 108 8.39 -1.70 -27.65
C GLY A 108 7.10 -0.87 -27.48
N VAL A 109 6.40 -1.01 -26.35
CA VAL A 109 5.23 -0.18 -26.02
C VAL A 109 5.67 1.26 -25.71
N LEU A 110 6.67 1.43 -24.84
CA LEU A 110 7.20 2.75 -24.47
C LEU A 110 7.75 3.50 -25.69
N MET A 111 8.50 2.84 -26.57
CA MET A 111 8.98 3.43 -27.83
C MET A 111 7.85 3.96 -28.72
N LYS A 112 6.71 3.26 -28.78
CA LYS A 112 5.53 3.74 -29.52
C LYS A 112 4.91 4.97 -28.85
N LEU A 113 4.80 4.97 -27.53
CA LEU A 113 4.33 6.14 -26.77
C LEU A 113 5.28 7.33 -26.93
N GLY A 114 6.59 7.10 -26.94
CA GLY A 114 7.62 8.11 -27.17
C GLY A 114 7.50 8.74 -28.56
N ARG A 115 7.30 7.93 -29.61
CA ARG A 115 7.04 8.42 -30.98
C ARG A 115 5.78 9.28 -31.09
N MET A 116 4.78 9.04 -30.24
CA MET A 116 3.57 9.85 -30.14
C MET A 116 3.73 11.07 -29.21
N LYS A 117 4.93 11.31 -28.66
CA LYS A 117 5.24 12.36 -27.67
C LYS A 117 4.40 12.28 -26.39
N VAL A 118 3.85 11.10 -26.10
CA VAL A 118 2.99 10.86 -24.93
C VAL A 118 3.82 10.82 -23.64
N LEU A 119 5.00 10.19 -23.67
CA LEU A 119 5.85 9.95 -22.48
C LEU A 119 6.22 11.22 -21.72
N GLN A 120 6.34 12.35 -22.42
CA GLN A 120 6.68 13.66 -21.83
C GLN A 120 5.57 14.19 -20.91
N SER A 121 4.33 13.74 -21.10
CA SER A 121 3.17 14.14 -20.28
C SER A 121 2.90 13.18 -19.11
N VAL A 122 3.55 12.00 -19.09
CA VAL A 122 3.28 10.95 -18.09
C VAL A 122 3.94 11.33 -16.77
N GLN A 123 3.11 11.56 -15.74
CA GLN A 123 3.57 11.81 -14.37
C GLN A 123 3.40 10.58 -13.49
N THR A 124 2.43 9.73 -13.77
CA THR A 124 2.17 8.50 -13.03
C THR A 124 2.17 7.32 -13.99
N LEU A 125 3.06 6.36 -13.75
CA LEU A 125 3.23 5.16 -14.56
C LEU A 125 3.03 3.92 -13.67
N VAL A 126 2.04 3.09 -14.02
CA VAL A 126 1.76 1.83 -13.32
C VAL A 126 2.19 0.66 -14.19
N LEU A 127 3.12 -0.14 -13.67
CA LEU A 127 3.72 -1.31 -14.32
C LEU A 127 3.52 -2.59 -13.49
N ASP A 128 2.57 -2.59 -12.57
CA ASP A 128 2.36 -3.68 -11.62
C ASP A 128 2.16 -5.04 -12.30
N GLU A 129 2.67 -6.08 -11.66
CA GLU A 129 2.53 -7.50 -12.08
C GLU A 129 3.10 -7.82 -13.47
N LEU A 130 3.90 -6.93 -14.06
CA LEU A 130 4.52 -7.14 -15.37
C LEU A 130 5.88 -7.86 -15.23
N ALA A 131 6.00 -9.02 -15.89
CA ALA A 131 7.28 -9.74 -16.01
C ALA A 131 8.30 -9.00 -16.89
N SER A 132 7.86 -8.09 -17.77
CA SER A 132 8.76 -7.30 -18.62
C SER A 132 9.45 -6.14 -17.92
N VAL A 133 9.22 -5.94 -16.62
CA VAL A 133 9.89 -4.89 -15.85
C VAL A 133 11.20 -5.44 -15.31
N THR A 134 12.30 -4.97 -15.88
CA THR A 134 13.67 -5.30 -15.46
C THR A 134 14.34 -4.09 -14.81
N HIS A 135 15.49 -4.30 -14.19
CA HIS A 135 16.26 -3.22 -13.58
C HIS A 135 16.67 -2.14 -14.60
N ASP A 136 17.20 -2.56 -15.75
CA ASP A 136 17.67 -1.64 -16.78
C ASP A 136 16.54 -0.78 -17.32
N LEU A 137 15.35 -1.35 -17.47
CA LEU A 137 14.17 -0.59 -17.87
C LEU A 137 13.77 0.46 -16.83
N ILE A 138 13.84 0.14 -15.54
CA ILE A 138 13.58 1.11 -14.47
C ILE A 138 14.65 2.21 -14.49
N SER A 139 15.92 1.85 -14.72
CA SER A 139 17.01 2.79 -14.89
C SER A 139 16.74 3.77 -16.04
N ASP A 140 16.32 3.26 -17.20
CA ASP A 140 15.93 4.07 -18.36
C ASP A 140 14.80 5.04 -17.97
N ILE A 141 13.70 4.55 -17.37
CA ILE A 141 12.54 5.37 -16.99
C ILE A 141 12.89 6.48 -16.00
N VAL A 142 13.84 6.25 -15.08
CA VAL A 142 14.17 7.20 -14.01
C VAL A 142 15.25 8.20 -14.43
N LEU A 143 16.18 7.79 -15.30
CA LEU A 143 17.33 8.61 -15.70
C LEU A 143 17.14 9.35 -17.02
N ASP A 144 16.38 8.78 -17.96
CA ASP A 144 16.21 9.36 -19.29
C ASP A 144 15.30 10.60 -19.25
N PRO A 145 15.76 11.75 -19.77
CA PRO A 145 14.98 13.00 -19.77
C PRO A 145 13.68 12.95 -20.58
N GLU A 146 13.49 11.96 -21.48
CA GLU A 146 12.23 11.75 -22.20
C GLU A 146 11.07 11.37 -21.25
N TYR A 147 11.39 10.77 -20.11
CA TYR A 147 10.42 10.38 -19.10
C TYR A 147 10.22 11.51 -18.07
N HIS A 148 8.97 11.86 -17.82
CA HIS A 148 8.59 12.83 -16.79
C HIS A 148 7.90 12.16 -15.58
N VAL A 149 8.21 10.89 -15.36
CA VAL A 149 7.55 10.06 -14.34
C VAL A 149 7.94 10.54 -12.94
N ARG A 150 6.93 10.98 -12.18
CA ARG A 150 7.05 11.40 -10.78
C ARG A 150 6.62 10.30 -9.82
N LEU A 151 5.61 9.51 -10.20
CA LEU A 151 5.10 8.38 -9.43
C LEU A 151 5.21 7.12 -10.28
N LEU A 152 5.96 6.13 -9.79
CA LEU A 152 6.16 4.86 -10.47
C LEU A 152 5.64 3.71 -9.60
N SER A 153 4.83 2.83 -10.16
CA SER A 153 4.37 1.61 -9.49
C SER A 153 4.95 0.37 -10.19
N ILE A 154 5.65 -0.46 -9.42
CA ILE A 154 6.30 -1.71 -9.87
C ILE A 154 5.98 -2.88 -8.93
N ARG A 155 4.78 -2.87 -8.35
CA ARG A 155 4.39 -3.83 -7.33
C ARG A 155 4.23 -5.20 -7.97
N ARG A 156 4.75 -6.23 -7.29
CA ARG A 156 4.72 -7.65 -7.74
C ARG A 156 5.28 -7.89 -9.15
N CYS A 157 6.18 -7.04 -9.65
CA CYS A 157 6.90 -7.33 -10.89
C CYS A 157 7.87 -8.51 -10.69
N LEU A 158 7.82 -9.49 -11.59
CA LEU A 158 8.52 -10.77 -11.42
C LEU A 158 10.05 -10.65 -11.52
N ASN A 159 10.54 -9.87 -12.49
CA ASN A 159 11.95 -9.84 -12.89
C ASN A 159 12.70 -8.61 -12.33
N VAL A 160 12.19 -7.98 -11.28
CA VAL A 160 12.86 -6.82 -10.66
C VAL A 160 13.97 -7.29 -9.72
N ASN A 161 15.21 -6.98 -10.07
CA ASN A 161 16.34 -7.18 -9.17
C ASN A 161 16.35 -6.09 -8.07
N HIS A 162 15.85 -6.44 -6.88
CA HIS A 162 15.77 -5.51 -5.75
C HIS A 162 17.12 -4.94 -5.31
N SER A 163 18.21 -5.70 -5.39
CA SER A 163 19.55 -5.23 -5.00
C SER A 163 20.05 -4.13 -5.92
N LYS A 164 19.98 -4.37 -7.24
CA LYS A 164 20.33 -3.35 -8.25
C LYS A 164 19.41 -2.12 -8.15
N LEU A 165 18.10 -2.33 -7.95
CA LEU A 165 17.14 -1.23 -7.76
C LEU A 165 17.52 -0.36 -6.55
N GLN A 166 17.82 -0.96 -5.41
CA GLN A 166 18.26 -0.22 -4.23
C GLN A 166 19.56 0.55 -4.48
N GLN A 167 20.51 -0.02 -5.22
CA GLN A 167 21.75 0.66 -5.60
C GLN A 167 21.47 1.88 -6.49
N LEU A 168 20.59 1.76 -7.49
CA LEU A 168 20.13 2.86 -8.33
C LEU A 168 19.48 3.97 -7.50
N LEU A 169 18.55 3.62 -6.61
CA LEU A 169 17.87 4.59 -5.74
C LEU A 169 18.86 5.36 -4.85
N ARG A 170 19.83 4.66 -4.23
CA ARG A 170 20.89 5.32 -3.45
C ARG A 170 21.78 6.20 -4.33
N HIS A 171 22.07 5.78 -5.56
CA HIS A 171 22.89 6.53 -6.50
C HIS A 171 22.23 7.85 -6.93
N ILE A 172 20.93 7.82 -7.27
CA ILE A 172 20.20 9.02 -7.72
C ILE A 172 19.87 9.97 -6.55
N CYS A 173 19.75 9.46 -5.33
CA CYS A 173 19.45 10.26 -4.14
C CYS A 173 20.69 10.86 -3.46
N ARG A 174 21.90 10.62 -3.97
CA ARG A 174 23.15 11.10 -3.35
C ARG A 174 23.17 12.62 -3.10
N PRO A 175 23.88 13.11 -2.07
CA PRO A 175 23.95 14.54 -1.77
C PRO A 175 24.56 15.40 -2.90
N SER A 176 25.44 14.84 -3.72
CA SER A 176 26.08 15.51 -4.86
C SER A 176 25.23 15.50 -6.14
N ARG A 177 23.93 15.22 -6.04
CA ARG A 177 23.04 15.17 -7.20
C ARG A 177 22.75 16.59 -7.74
N PRO A 178 22.51 16.73 -9.06
CA PRO A 178 22.02 17.99 -9.62
C PRO A 178 20.68 18.41 -8.99
N GLU A 179 20.47 19.71 -8.84
CA GLU A 179 19.19 20.26 -8.40
C GLU A 179 18.06 19.79 -9.33
N GLY A 180 16.90 19.45 -8.74
CA GLY A 180 15.75 18.95 -9.50
C GLY A 180 15.88 17.50 -9.99
N THR A 181 16.92 16.76 -9.59
CA THR A 181 17.04 15.30 -9.81
C THR A 181 17.04 14.54 -8.48
N PRO A 182 16.47 13.32 -8.42
CA PRO A 182 15.67 12.66 -9.47
C PRO A 182 14.30 13.34 -9.67
N ARG A 183 13.70 13.12 -10.85
CA ARG A 183 12.29 13.54 -11.13
C ARG A 183 11.29 12.66 -10.40
N LEU A 184 11.67 11.41 -10.15
CA LEU A 184 10.91 10.45 -9.39
C LEU A 184 10.76 10.95 -7.95
N GLN A 185 9.52 11.06 -7.49
CA GLN A 185 9.13 11.53 -6.16
C GLN A 185 8.44 10.44 -5.33
N GLY A 186 7.86 9.44 -5.98
CA GLY A 186 7.16 8.35 -5.31
C GLY A 186 7.34 7.02 -6.02
N LEU A 187 7.57 5.95 -5.24
CA LEU A 187 7.77 4.60 -5.73
C LEU A 187 6.89 3.61 -4.94
N TYR A 188 5.99 2.92 -5.63
CA TYR A 188 5.16 1.86 -5.06
C TYR A 188 5.81 0.49 -5.30
N VAL A 189 6.16 -0.21 -4.22
CA VAL A 189 6.91 -1.48 -4.23
C VAL A 189 6.39 -2.47 -3.17
N PHE A 190 6.00 -2.00 -1.99
CA PHE A 190 5.81 -2.85 -0.81
C PHE A 190 4.39 -3.37 -0.63
N THR A 191 3.40 -2.53 -0.92
CA THR A 191 1.99 -2.84 -0.67
C THR A 191 1.52 -3.84 -1.73
N PRO A 192 0.73 -4.86 -1.38
CA PRO A 192 0.10 -5.71 -2.38
C PRO A 192 -0.81 -4.88 -3.32
N PRO A 193 -0.82 -5.12 -4.64
CA PRO A 193 -1.86 -4.57 -5.50
C PRO A 193 -3.23 -5.03 -5.03
N ALA A 194 -4.16 -4.07 -4.99
CA ALA A 194 -5.57 -4.31 -4.73
C ALA A 194 -6.08 -5.37 -5.71
N SER A 195 -6.83 -6.36 -5.23
CA SER A 195 -7.41 -7.37 -6.10
C SER A 195 -8.31 -6.68 -7.14
N PRO A 196 -8.29 -7.11 -8.41
CA PRO A 196 -8.96 -6.42 -9.52
C PRO A 196 -10.49 -6.28 -9.39
N ASN A 197 -11.11 -6.90 -8.38
CA ASN A 197 -12.54 -6.80 -8.08
C ASN A 197 -12.93 -5.61 -7.20
N GLN A 198 -11.97 -4.84 -6.65
CA GLN A 198 -12.31 -3.76 -5.71
C GLN A 198 -12.83 -2.48 -6.40
N HIS A 199 -12.48 -2.22 -7.66
CA HIS A 199 -13.01 -1.06 -8.38
C HIS A 199 -14.44 -1.26 -8.92
N ALA A 200 -14.97 -2.49 -8.91
CA ALA A 200 -16.32 -2.80 -9.37
C ALA A 200 -17.38 -2.76 -8.25
N LEU A 201 -16.97 -2.76 -6.97
CA LEU A 201 -17.88 -2.86 -5.82
C LEU A 201 -18.23 -1.52 -5.18
N ASP A 202 -17.66 -0.41 -5.65
CA ASP A 202 -17.98 0.94 -5.17
C ASP A 202 -19.24 1.55 -5.83
N TYR A 203 -19.89 0.80 -6.73
CA TYR A 203 -21.19 1.13 -7.31
C TYR A 203 -22.23 0.12 -6.84
N GLY A 204 -23.04 0.55 -5.88
CA GLY A 204 -23.99 -0.27 -5.15
C GLY A 204 -24.94 -1.10 -6.02
N LEU A 205 -24.76 -2.42 -5.96
CA LEU A 205 -25.79 -3.42 -6.24
C LEU A 205 -25.66 -4.53 -5.18
N PRO A 206 -26.72 -4.87 -4.43
CA PRO A 206 -26.64 -5.87 -3.38
C PRO A 206 -26.69 -7.26 -4.00
N VAL A 207 -25.56 -7.98 -3.99
CA VAL A 207 -25.57 -9.43 -4.21
C VAL A 207 -25.62 -10.11 -2.85
N SER A 208 -26.80 -10.66 -2.56
CA SER A 208 -27.12 -11.41 -1.36
C SER A 208 -26.46 -12.80 -1.37
N GLY A 209 -25.93 -13.21 -0.21
CA GLY A 209 -25.86 -14.63 0.17
C GLY A 209 -24.47 -15.27 0.19
N ALA A 210 -23.73 -15.08 1.30
CA ALA A 210 -22.76 -16.06 1.77
C ALA A 210 -22.58 -15.90 3.29
N THR A 211 -23.13 -16.82 4.07
CA THR A 211 -22.88 -16.94 5.52
C THR A 211 -21.55 -17.66 5.75
N PRO A 212 -20.57 -17.09 6.47
CA PRO A 212 -19.35 -17.82 6.81
C PRO A 212 -19.48 -18.47 8.19
N SER A 213 -19.53 -19.80 8.22
CA SER A 213 -19.27 -20.59 9.42
C SER A 213 -17.77 -20.48 9.77
N GLN A 214 -17.46 -19.96 10.96
CA GLN A 214 -16.10 -19.79 11.47
C GLN A 214 -15.57 -21.09 12.08
N GLY A 215 -14.38 -21.51 11.64
CA GLY A 215 -13.56 -22.51 12.30
C GLY A 215 -12.10 -22.29 11.92
N THR A 216 -11.29 -21.78 12.83
CA THR A 216 -9.86 -21.49 12.61
C THR A 216 -9.04 -22.64 13.19
N GLN A 217 -8.45 -23.49 12.33
CA GLN A 217 -7.48 -24.51 12.75
C GLN A 217 -6.08 -23.88 12.84
N LEU A 218 -5.39 -24.08 13.96
CA LEU A 218 -3.98 -23.71 14.14
C LEU A 218 -3.09 -24.54 13.20
N GLY A 219 -2.26 -23.87 12.40
CA GLY A 219 -1.12 -24.49 11.70
C GLY A 219 -0.96 -24.15 10.23
N ALA A 220 -1.96 -23.56 9.56
CA ALA A 220 -1.84 -23.12 8.18
C ALA A 220 -1.37 -21.65 8.11
N ALA A 221 -0.43 -21.36 7.20
CA ALA A 221 -0.10 -20.00 6.81
C ALA A 221 -1.41 -19.22 6.56
N VAL A 222 -1.55 -18.09 7.23
CA VAL A 222 -2.74 -17.24 7.18
C VAL A 222 -2.99 -16.84 5.73
N ALA A 223 -3.89 -17.57 5.05
CA ALA A 223 -4.52 -17.10 3.84
C ALA A 223 -5.33 -15.86 4.22
N PRO A 224 -5.35 -14.81 3.38
CA PRO A 224 -5.93 -13.53 3.74
C PRO A 224 -7.42 -13.76 3.99
N THR A 225 -7.82 -13.69 5.26
CA THR A 225 -9.20 -13.38 5.59
C THR A 225 -9.49 -12.05 4.92
N ASP A 226 -10.35 -12.12 3.92
CA ASP A 226 -10.98 -11.04 3.17
C ASP A 226 -11.87 -10.21 4.10
N ARG A 227 -11.24 -9.60 5.10
CA ARG A 227 -11.80 -8.60 5.98
C ARG A 227 -11.30 -7.26 5.48
N LEU A 228 -11.81 -6.86 4.31
CA LEU A 228 -12.10 -5.45 4.09
C LEU A 228 -12.76 -4.94 5.36
N GLY A 229 -12.08 -4.03 6.06
CA GLY A 229 -12.71 -3.28 7.12
C GLY A 229 -14.03 -2.73 6.58
N ALA A 230 -15.12 -3.03 7.26
CA ALA A 230 -16.39 -2.39 7.00
C ALA A 230 -16.14 -0.86 7.06
N GLY A 231 -16.14 -0.19 5.89
CA GLY A 231 -16.08 1.28 5.84
C GLY A 231 -15.06 1.96 4.92
N GLY A 232 -14.43 1.31 3.94
CA GLY A 232 -13.67 2.04 2.89
C GLY A 232 -12.45 2.85 3.39
N ILE A 233 -11.88 2.46 4.53
CA ILE A 233 -10.69 3.10 5.12
C ILE A 233 -9.43 2.39 4.60
N ASP A 234 -8.45 3.18 4.16
CA ASP A 234 -7.15 2.68 3.68
C ASP A 234 -6.43 1.85 4.78
N PRO A 235 -5.77 0.72 4.43
CA PRO A 235 -5.13 -0.17 5.40
C PRO A 235 -4.15 0.51 6.35
N TRP A 236 -3.43 1.56 5.92
CA TRP A 236 -2.49 2.31 6.76
C TRP A 236 -3.17 3.08 7.90
N TYR A 237 -4.47 3.37 7.77
CA TYR A 237 -5.26 4.14 8.73
C TYR A 237 -6.32 3.30 9.44
N ALA A 238 -6.46 2.03 9.07
CA ALA A 238 -7.32 1.08 9.75
C ALA A 238 -6.53 0.30 10.82
N PRO A 239 -7.16 -0.10 11.94
CA PRO A 239 -6.61 -1.12 12.82
C PRO A 239 -6.81 -2.50 12.18
N ALA A 240 -6.28 -2.70 10.97
CA ALA A 240 -6.48 -3.91 10.16
C ALA A 240 -5.31 -4.92 10.28
N GLY A 241 -4.28 -4.57 11.09
CA GLY A 241 -3.12 -5.41 11.30
C GLY A 241 -2.03 -5.18 10.26
N GLN A 242 -1.59 -6.26 9.61
CA GLN A 242 -0.44 -6.20 8.71
C GLN A 242 -0.79 -5.50 7.39
N VAL A 243 -0.04 -4.44 7.07
CA VAL A 243 -0.18 -3.65 5.83
C VAL A 243 0.85 -4.04 4.77
N ILE A 244 1.96 -4.64 5.21
CA ILE A 244 3.00 -5.20 4.35
C ILE A 244 3.13 -6.69 4.70
N TYR A 245 2.99 -7.55 3.70
CA TYR A 245 3.04 -9.02 3.87
C TYR A 245 4.42 -9.51 4.32
N PRO A 246 4.52 -10.72 4.91
CA PRO A 246 5.76 -11.29 5.42
C PRO A 246 6.71 -11.78 4.31
N GLY A 247 7.12 -10.87 3.42
CA GLY A 247 8.39 -10.95 2.70
C GLY A 247 9.55 -10.29 3.47
N HIS A 248 9.23 -9.55 4.54
CA HIS A 248 10.16 -8.68 5.26
C HIS A 248 10.14 -8.91 6.79
N GLY A 249 9.91 -10.15 7.24
CA GLY A 249 10.00 -10.53 8.67
C GLY A 249 11.41 -10.45 9.28
N HIS A 250 12.38 -10.02 8.48
CA HIS A 250 13.79 -9.81 8.85
C HIS A 250 14.21 -8.44 8.33
N ARG A 251 15.25 -7.88 8.95
CA ARG A 251 15.86 -6.62 8.51
C ARG A 251 16.35 -6.77 7.08
N THR A 252 16.02 -5.83 6.20
CA THR A 252 16.48 -5.84 4.82
C THR A 252 17.38 -4.64 4.52
N SER A 253 17.94 -4.58 3.32
CA SER A 253 18.66 -3.41 2.82
C SER A 253 17.73 -2.28 2.36
N TRP A 254 16.40 -2.51 2.32
CA TRP A 254 15.43 -1.47 2.03
C TRP A 254 15.40 -0.37 3.08
N GLU A 255 15.57 -0.69 4.36
CA GLU A 255 15.56 0.32 5.43
C GLU A 255 16.67 1.37 5.24
N GLU A 256 17.87 0.93 4.83
CA GLU A 256 18.97 1.83 4.46
C GLU A 256 18.66 2.64 3.20
N THR A 257 18.04 2.00 2.20
CA THR A 257 17.64 2.69 0.96
C THR A 257 16.61 3.77 1.24
N MET A 258 15.57 3.46 2.02
CA MET A 258 14.53 4.42 2.40
C MET A 258 15.12 5.58 3.18
N LEU A 259 16.05 5.32 4.10
CA LEU A 259 16.75 6.38 4.82
C LEU A 259 17.60 7.26 3.87
N ALA A 260 18.29 6.67 2.90
CA ALA A 260 19.05 7.42 1.89
C ALA A 260 18.16 8.21 0.92
N CYS A 261 16.91 7.80 0.75
CA CYS A 261 15.91 8.45 -0.10
C CYS A 261 15.03 9.45 0.65
N LYS A 262 15.24 9.62 1.97
CA LYS A 262 14.43 10.48 2.82
C LYS A 262 14.35 11.90 2.26
N ASP A 263 13.15 12.46 2.24
CA ASP A 263 12.82 13.80 1.71
C ASP A 263 13.07 13.96 0.19
N ILE A 264 13.25 12.86 -0.54
CA ILE A 264 13.51 12.85 -2.00
C ILE A 264 12.50 11.94 -2.71
N ILE A 265 12.44 10.67 -2.29
CA ILE A 265 11.52 9.67 -2.84
C ILE A 265 10.69 9.11 -1.69
N SER A 266 9.37 9.22 -1.81
CA SER A 266 8.41 8.61 -0.90
C SER A 266 8.09 7.18 -1.36
N PHE A 267 7.70 6.33 -0.42
CA PHE A 267 7.38 4.93 -0.69
C PHE A 267 5.98 4.58 -0.17
N ASP A 268 5.39 3.51 -0.69
CA ASP A 268 4.19 2.88 -0.13
C ASP A 268 4.49 2.06 1.13
N ALA A 269 5.48 2.51 1.91
CA ALA A 269 5.90 1.98 3.19
C ALA A 269 6.62 3.08 3.99
N VAL A 270 6.66 2.94 5.30
CA VAL A 270 7.32 3.89 6.22
C VAL A 270 8.19 3.16 7.23
N LEU A 271 9.22 3.84 7.71
CA LEU A 271 10.05 3.34 8.80
C LEU A 271 9.31 3.49 10.14
N CYS A 272 9.48 2.51 11.02
CA CYS A 272 8.99 2.51 12.39
C CYS A 272 9.87 3.44 13.24
N THR A 273 9.81 4.76 13.01
CA THR A 273 10.62 5.76 13.73
C THR A 273 10.01 6.08 15.09
N HIS A 274 8.80 6.60 15.08
CA HIS A 274 8.13 7.17 16.26
C HIS A 274 7.77 6.11 17.29
N MET A 275 7.23 4.98 16.84
CA MET A 275 6.93 3.86 17.73
C MET A 275 8.19 3.21 18.30
N HIS A 276 9.27 3.12 17.51
CA HIS A 276 10.52 2.55 17.99
C HIS A 276 11.16 3.42 19.08
N ALA A 277 11.13 4.74 18.92
CA ALA A 277 11.57 5.67 19.95
C ALA A 277 10.74 5.56 21.24
N ASP A 278 9.41 5.49 21.13
CA ASP A 278 8.53 5.40 22.31
C ASP A 278 8.63 4.03 23.02
N MET A 279 8.84 2.94 22.29
CA MET A 279 8.96 1.59 22.84
C MET A 279 10.37 1.19 23.27
N ALA A 280 11.41 1.93 22.89
CA ALA A 280 12.81 1.60 23.19
C ALA A 280 13.07 1.18 24.65
N PRO A 281 12.54 1.86 25.69
CA PRO A 281 12.80 1.49 27.08
C PRO A 281 12.22 0.15 27.51
N VAL A 282 11.29 -0.40 26.73
CA VAL A 282 10.47 -1.54 27.11
C VAL A 282 10.40 -2.62 26.01
N LEU A 283 11.33 -2.55 25.06
CA LEU A 283 11.52 -3.58 24.03
C LEU A 283 11.84 -4.93 24.68
N HIS A 284 11.33 -6.00 24.08
CA HIS A 284 11.70 -7.34 24.48
C HIS A 284 13.22 -7.56 24.28
N VAL A 285 13.89 -8.23 25.22
CA VAL A 285 15.35 -8.42 25.22
C VAL A 285 15.84 -8.98 23.87
N ALA A 286 15.24 -10.07 23.40
CA ALA A 286 15.60 -10.66 22.10
C ALA A 286 15.38 -9.70 20.91
N SER A 287 14.36 -8.84 20.97
CA SER A 287 14.10 -7.85 19.92
C SER A 287 15.14 -6.73 19.94
N ARG A 288 15.52 -6.26 21.13
CA ARG A 288 16.55 -5.23 21.30
C ARG A 288 17.90 -5.74 20.82
N ASP A 289 18.30 -6.93 21.24
CA ASP A 289 19.60 -7.50 20.91
C ASP A 289 19.68 -7.76 19.39
N TYR A 290 18.61 -8.30 18.78
CA TYR A 290 18.52 -8.46 17.32
C TYR A 290 18.64 -7.12 16.57
N LEU A 291 17.95 -6.07 17.01
CA LEU A 291 18.01 -4.75 16.35
C LEU A 291 19.36 -4.05 16.54
N ALA A 292 20.07 -4.32 17.63
CA ALA A 292 21.41 -3.79 17.89
C ALA A 292 22.46 -4.49 17.02
N GLU A 293 22.38 -5.80 16.85
CA GLU A 293 23.29 -6.58 16.00
C GLU A 293 23.01 -6.36 14.51
N ASN A 294 21.75 -6.16 14.15
CA ASN A 294 21.31 -6.03 12.76
C ASN A 294 20.94 -4.58 12.46
N LYS A 295 21.91 -3.82 11.93
CA LYS A 295 21.77 -2.43 11.45
C LYS A 295 21.47 -1.44 12.59
N ALA A 296 22.39 -1.36 13.54
CA ALA A 296 22.33 -0.41 14.65
C ALA A 296 22.08 1.02 14.14
N GLY A 297 21.16 1.73 14.79
CA GLY A 297 20.82 3.12 14.45
C GLY A 297 19.86 3.30 13.27
N ILE A 298 19.52 2.23 12.54
CA ILE A 298 18.54 2.29 11.45
C ILE A 298 17.18 1.83 11.98
N PRO A 299 16.11 2.64 11.90
CA PRO A 299 14.78 2.20 12.31
C PRO A 299 14.26 1.03 11.44
N PRO A 300 13.58 0.03 12.01
CA PRO A 300 13.00 -1.07 11.23
C PRO A 300 11.82 -0.60 10.37
N LEU A 301 11.46 -1.37 9.33
CA LEU A 301 10.26 -1.08 8.54
C LEU A 301 8.99 -1.25 9.38
N ALA A 302 8.03 -0.33 9.26
CA ALA A 302 6.72 -0.51 9.86
C ALA A 302 5.87 -1.44 8.99
N THR A 303 5.31 -2.48 9.60
CA THR A 303 4.53 -3.52 8.90
C THR A 303 3.12 -3.65 9.43
N ILE A 304 2.80 -2.99 10.54
CA ILE A 304 1.50 -3.06 11.23
C ILE A 304 0.94 -1.65 11.36
N ALA A 305 -0.28 -1.46 10.87
CA ALA A 305 -1.08 -0.26 11.12
C ALA A 305 -1.97 -0.48 12.36
N LEU A 306 -2.00 0.51 13.24
CA LEU A 306 -2.67 0.43 14.54
C LEU A 306 -3.94 1.29 14.63
N GLY A 307 -4.29 1.96 13.52
CA GLY A 307 -5.42 2.86 13.45
C GLY A 307 -5.28 4.12 14.33
N PRO A 308 -6.30 5.00 14.32
CA PRO A 308 -6.20 6.33 14.93
C PRO A 308 -6.49 6.37 16.44
N THR A 309 -6.94 5.26 17.04
CA THR A 309 -7.45 5.21 18.42
C THR A 309 -6.36 5.30 19.48
N GLY A 310 -5.10 5.03 19.12
CA GLY A 310 -3.99 4.98 20.07
C GLY A 310 -4.04 3.76 20.99
N CYS A 311 -3.32 3.85 22.12
CA CYS A 311 -3.18 2.78 23.11
C CYS A 311 -4.54 2.35 23.69
N ALA A 312 -4.77 1.04 23.79
CA ALA A 312 -6.04 0.46 24.25
C ALA A 312 -6.42 0.82 25.70
N SER A 313 -5.46 1.17 26.56
CA SER A 313 -5.76 1.53 27.97
C SER A 313 -5.90 3.03 28.21
N CYS A 314 -5.13 3.88 27.51
CA CYS A 314 -5.06 5.31 27.81
C CYS A 314 -5.33 6.23 26.60
N GLY A 315 -5.60 5.67 25.43
CA GLY A 315 -5.77 6.42 24.17
C GLY A 315 -4.50 7.13 23.68
N ARG A 316 -3.39 7.03 24.41
CA ARG A 316 -2.14 7.71 24.08
C ARG A 316 -1.56 7.20 22.78
N GLN A 317 -1.06 8.14 21.99
CA GLN A 317 -0.37 7.88 20.73
C GLN A 317 1.14 7.92 20.94
N PRO A 318 1.94 7.24 20.09
CA PRO A 318 3.39 7.35 20.14
C PRO A 318 3.83 8.81 20.01
N ARG A 319 4.84 9.22 20.80
CA ARG A 319 5.36 10.59 20.72
C ARG A 319 5.91 10.85 19.32
N GLY A 320 5.53 11.98 18.73
CA GLY A 320 5.98 12.38 17.40
C GLY A 320 5.25 11.71 16.24
N ALA A 321 4.23 10.86 16.48
CA ALA A 321 3.47 10.23 15.40
C ALA A 321 2.93 11.26 14.39
N PRO A 322 3.07 11.03 13.07
CA PRO A 322 2.77 12.05 12.06
C PRO A 322 1.29 12.42 12.05
N VAL A 323 1.01 13.72 11.93
CA VAL A 323 -0.35 14.28 11.86
C VAL A 323 -0.52 14.99 10.53
N TRP A 324 -1.53 14.59 9.77
CA TRP A 324 -1.79 15.15 8.46
C TRP A 324 -2.09 16.65 8.55
N GLY A 325 -1.39 17.44 7.74
CA GLY A 325 -1.48 18.91 7.74
C GLY A 325 -0.51 19.61 8.71
N GLU A 326 0.13 18.87 9.62
CA GLU A 326 1.15 19.39 10.54
C GLU A 326 2.55 18.83 10.22
N SER A 327 2.64 17.53 9.95
CA SER A 327 3.88 16.80 9.63
C SER A 327 4.25 16.89 8.15
N ASP A 328 5.52 16.61 7.84
CA ASP A 328 6.00 16.60 6.46
C ASP A 328 5.33 15.47 5.64
N PRO A 329 4.93 15.72 4.38
CA PRO A 329 4.41 14.67 3.49
C PRO A 329 5.30 13.43 3.36
N SER A 330 6.62 13.55 3.55
CA SER A 330 7.59 12.45 3.49
C SER A 330 7.43 11.45 4.63
N GLU A 331 6.74 11.82 5.72
CA GLU A 331 6.46 10.94 6.85
C GLU A 331 5.26 10.01 6.63
N PHE A 332 4.52 10.19 5.54
CA PHE A 332 3.33 9.40 5.21
C PHE A 332 3.61 8.40 4.08
N PRO A 333 3.04 7.19 4.15
CA PRO A 333 3.15 6.22 3.07
C PRO A 333 2.36 6.72 1.85
N LEU A 334 2.83 6.35 0.66
CA LEU A 334 2.02 6.43 -0.55
C LEU A 334 0.82 5.48 -0.42
N LEU A 335 -0.36 5.98 -0.76
CA LEU A 335 -1.62 5.26 -0.68
C LEU A 335 -2.04 4.78 -2.07
N TRP A 336 -2.71 3.63 -2.11
CA TRP A 336 -3.25 3.08 -3.34
C TRP A 336 -4.74 3.42 -3.48
N PRO A 337 -5.25 3.80 -4.67
CA PRO A 337 -4.56 3.92 -5.96
C PRO A 337 -3.71 5.19 -6.11
N PRO A 338 -2.70 5.20 -7.01
CA PRO A 338 -1.88 6.38 -7.26
C PRO A 338 -2.74 7.47 -7.88
N PRO A 339 -2.55 8.74 -7.50
CA PRO A 339 -3.40 9.81 -7.97
C PRO A 339 -3.12 10.08 -9.44
N SER A 340 -4.19 10.24 -10.19
CA SER A 340 -4.17 10.70 -11.58
C SER A 340 -3.63 12.12 -11.75
N SER A 341 -3.65 12.92 -10.68
CA SER A 341 -3.08 14.27 -10.67
C SER A 341 -1.56 14.26 -10.84
N GLY A 342 -0.90 13.11 -10.63
CA GLY A 342 0.56 12.98 -10.67
C GLY A 342 1.30 13.72 -9.56
N LYS A 343 0.57 14.27 -8.58
CA LYS A 343 1.15 15.03 -7.46
C LYS A 343 1.42 14.11 -6.28
N LEU A 344 2.62 14.21 -5.71
CA LEU A 344 2.99 13.49 -4.49
C LEU A 344 2.01 13.75 -3.33
N ILE A 345 1.59 15.01 -3.13
CA ILE A 345 0.70 15.37 -2.01
C ILE A 345 -0.66 14.66 -2.08
N ASP A 346 -1.16 14.36 -3.28
CA ASP A 346 -2.41 13.62 -3.44
C ASP A 346 -2.19 12.12 -3.22
N ALA A 347 -0.96 11.63 -3.42
CA ALA A 347 -0.59 10.23 -3.25
C ALA A 347 -0.43 9.83 -1.78
N VAL A 348 0.00 10.76 -0.92
CA VAL A 348 0.16 10.52 0.52
C VAL A 348 -1.05 10.97 1.35
N ARG A 349 -2.05 11.60 0.71
CA ARG A 349 -3.19 12.20 1.43
C ARG A 349 -4.05 11.11 2.06
N PRO A 350 -4.20 11.08 3.40
CA PRO A 350 -5.11 10.15 4.06
C PRO A 350 -6.55 10.36 3.60
N PRO A 351 -7.36 9.29 3.56
CA PRO A 351 -8.80 9.43 3.37
C PRO A 351 -9.39 10.32 4.48
N PRO A 352 -10.36 11.19 4.19
CA PRO A 352 -10.94 12.05 5.21
C PRO A 352 -11.70 11.19 6.25
N ARG A 353 -11.43 11.43 7.53
CA ARG A 353 -12.20 10.81 8.62
C ARG A 353 -13.20 11.81 9.17
N ARG A 354 -14.45 11.38 9.29
CA ARG A 354 -15.52 12.18 9.89
C ARG A 354 -15.87 11.62 11.26
N GLY A 355 -16.07 12.51 12.24
CA GLY A 355 -16.64 12.17 13.54
C GLY A 355 -18.15 11.96 13.45
N GLU A 356 -18.75 11.53 14.55
CA GLU A 356 -20.21 11.32 14.66
C GLU A 356 -21.00 12.60 14.32
N ASN A 357 -20.43 13.76 14.62
CA ASN A 357 -21.00 15.08 14.36
C ASN A 357 -20.74 15.60 12.93
N GLY A 358 -20.11 14.79 12.05
CA GLY A 358 -19.76 15.18 10.68
C GLY A 358 -18.48 16.01 10.53
N GLU A 359 -17.86 16.41 11.64
CA GLU A 359 -16.57 17.15 11.66
C GLU A 359 -15.43 16.30 11.11
N VAL A 360 -14.51 16.93 10.37
CA VAL A 360 -13.30 16.27 9.86
C VAL A 360 -12.31 16.11 11.00
N LEU A 361 -12.03 14.87 11.40
CA LEU A 361 -11.11 14.56 12.47
C LEU A 361 -9.66 14.55 11.96
N PRO A 362 -8.68 14.93 12.80
CA PRO A 362 -7.28 14.85 12.43
C PRO A 362 -6.91 13.41 12.10
N GLN A 363 -6.17 13.25 11.01
CA GLN A 363 -5.66 11.97 10.55
C GLN A 363 -4.23 11.79 11.01
N ARG A 364 -3.97 10.65 11.64
CA ARG A 364 -2.71 10.34 12.29
C ARG A 364 -2.22 8.99 11.83
N LEU A 365 -0.94 8.92 11.53
CA LEU A 365 -0.31 7.68 11.11
C LEU A 365 0.30 6.98 12.33
N ILE A 366 -0.38 5.97 12.85
CA ILE A 366 0.11 5.15 13.96
C ILE A 366 0.47 3.78 13.41
N VAL A 367 1.77 3.57 13.27
CA VAL A 367 2.34 2.37 12.64
C VAL A 367 3.49 1.82 13.47
N SER A 368 3.76 0.53 13.31
CA SER A 368 4.85 -0.13 14.02
C SER A 368 5.44 -1.30 13.23
N CYS A 369 6.69 -1.64 13.54
CA CYS A 369 7.24 -2.94 13.21
C CYS A 369 6.76 -4.01 14.21
N THR A 370 6.96 -5.28 13.86
CA THR A 370 6.66 -6.44 14.71
C THR A 370 7.48 -6.45 16.00
N TRP A 371 8.76 -6.07 15.94
CA TRP A 371 9.66 -6.07 17.10
C TRP A 371 9.17 -5.14 18.22
N CYS A 372 8.74 -3.92 17.89
CA CYS A 372 8.22 -2.95 18.86
C CYS A 372 6.91 -3.39 19.52
N LEU A 373 6.13 -4.23 18.83
CA LEU A 373 4.84 -4.75 19.31
C LEU A 373 4.94 -6.14 19.95
N THR A 374 6.15 -6.70 20.10
CA THR A 374 6.34 -8.02 20.69
C THR A 374 5.66 -8.12 22.05
N ASN A 375 4.70 -9.04 22.17
CA ASN A 375 3.85 -9.22 23.34
C ASN A 375 3.03 -7.99 23.75
N ARG A 376 2.73 -7.04 22.85
CA ARG A 376 2.00 -5.78 23.16
C ARG A 376 0.89 -5.45 22.18
N HIS A 377 0.60 -6.36 21.27
CA HIS A 377 -0.40 -6.20 20.23
C HIS A 377 -1.21 -7.48 20.10
N CYS A 378 -2.52 -7.33 19.94
CA CYS A 378 -3.40 -8.44 19.65
C CYS A 378 -3.58 -8.59 18.14
N GLU A 379 -3.27 -9.76 17.58
CA GLU A 379 -3.44 -10.04 16.15
C GLU A 379 -4.91 -10.20 15.72
N SER A 380 -5.84 -10.39 16.66
CA SER A 380 -7.28 -10.56 16.35
C SER A 380 -8.05 -9.23 16.38
N CYS A 381 -7.92 -8.43 17.45
CA CYS A 381 -8.63 -7.16 17.57
C CYS A 381 -7.76 -5.92 17.28
N HIS A 382 -6.48 -6.11 16.96
CA HIS A 382 -5.52 -5.06 16.62
C HIS A 382 -5.30 -3.97 17.69
N ARG A 383 -5.77 -4.21 18.91
CA ARG A 383 -5.46 -3.39 20.08
C ARG A 383 -3.99 -3.52 20.45
N TRP A 384 -3.40 -2.42 20.91
CA TRP A 384 -2.01 -2.37 21.36
C TRP A 384 -1.85 -1.55 22.65
N TRP A 385 -0.75 -1.78 23.38
CA TRP A 385 -0.45 -1.11 24.65
C TRP A 385 0.89 -0.37 24.61
N CYS A 386 0.86 0.91 25.00
CA CYS A 386 2.05 1.75 25.04
C CYS A 386 2.99 1.40 26.21
N ALA A 387 4.21 1.93 26.16
CA ALA A 387 5.27 1.65 27.13
C ALA A 387 4.90 1.99 28.59
N HIS A 388 3.99 2.95 28.79
CA HIS A 388 3.56 3.37 30.13
C HIS A 388 2.44 2.49 30.67
N CYS A 389 1.62 1.90 29.79
CA CYS A 389 0.47 1.11 30.19
C CYS A 389 0.80 -0.38 30.36
N TYR A 390 1.93 -0.85 29.86
CA TYR A 390 2.29 -2.26 29.95
C TYR A 390 3.79 -2.45 29.77
N ASN A 391 4.41 -3.38 30.51
CA ASN A 391 5.77 -3.81 30.25
C ASN A 391 5.91 -5.34 30.36
N PRO A 392 5.93 -6.08 29.24
CA PRO A 392 6.04 -7.54 29.23
C PRO A 392 7.27 -8.09 29.94
N THR A 393 8.32 -7.29 30.21
CA THR A 393 9.47 -7.77 30.99
C THR A 393 9.21 -7.77 32.48
N LEU A 394 8.32 -6.90 32.97
CA LEU A 394 7.95 -6.77 34.38
C LEU A 394 6.70 -7.58 34.71
N SER A 395 5.74 -7.67 33.79
CA SER A 395 4.44 -8.31 34.01
C SER A 395 4.46 -9.86 33.94
N LYS A 396 5.64 -10.49 33.86
CA LYS A 396 5.78 -11.96 33.89
C LYS A 396 5.84 -12.46 35.34
N LYS A 397 4.78 -12.26 36.11
CA LYS A 397 4.65 -12.98 37.39
C LYS A 397 4.50 -14.48 37.05
N LEU A 398 5.33 -15.34 37.65
CA LEU A 398 5.27 -16.79 37.44
C LEU A 398 3.86 -17.34 37.70
N SER A 399 3.14 -16.76 38.67
CA SER A 399 1.73 -17.06 38.96
C SER A 399 0.80 -16.82 37.77
N ASP A 400 1.01 -15.76 36.97
CA ASP A 400 0.16 -15.42 35.84
C ASP A 400 0.45 -16.33 34.64
N LEU A 401 1.72 -16.73 34.45
CA LEU A 401 2.10 -17.71 33.44
C LEU A 401 1.59 -19.12 33.82
N GLU A 402 1.75 -19.53 35.08
CA GLU A 402 1.22 -20.80 35.59
C GLU A 402 -0.30 -20.83 35.48
N ARG A 403 -0.99 -19.73 35.81
CA ARG A 403 -2.43 -19.59 35.61
C ARG A 403 -2.83 -19.70 34.14
N LEU A 404 -2.15 -19.02 33.22
CA LEU A 404 -2.46 -19.10 31.78
C LEU A 404 -2.13 -20.48 31.18
N HIS A 405 -1.07 -21.14 31.64
CA HIS A 405 -0.72 -22.50 31.23
C HIS A 405 -1.66 -23.55 31.83
N GLN A 406 -2.10 -23.39 33.09
CA GLN A 406 -3.07 -24.28 33.76
C GLN A 406 -4.51 -24.06 33.27
N ALA A 407 -4.87 -22.82 32.91
CA ALA A 407 -6.19 -22.44 32.37
C ALA A 407 -6.52 -23.07 31.03
N GLY A 408 -5.56 -23.73 30.36
CA GLY A 408 -5.68 -24.34 29.05
C GLY A 408 -6.61 -25.55 28.95
N LEU A 409 -7.75 -25.55 29.68
CA LEU A 409 -9.01 -26.27 29.44
C LEU A 409 -10.06 -26.06 30.58
N SER A 410 -9.84 -25.22 31.60
CA SER A 410 -10.74 -25.19 32.79
C SER A 410 -10.99 -23.83 33.48
N TYR A 411 -10.42 -22.71 33.01
CA TYR A 411 -10.58 -21.43 33.71
C TYR A 411 -11.20 -20.35 32.82
N LEU A 412 -12.38 -19.87 33.24
CA LEU A 412 -12.96 -18.60 32.79
C LEU A 412 -12.60 -17.54 33.83
N PRO A 413 -11.88 -16.47 33.47
CA PRO A 413 -11.66 -15.36 34.39
C PRO A 413 -13.01 -14.76 34.81
N SER A 414 -13.12 -14.38 36.08
CA SER A 414 -14.35 -13.78 36.59
C SER A 414 -14.60 -12.42 35.91
N GLY A 415 -15.85 -12.02 35.70
CA GLY A 415 -16.18 -10.71 35.12
C GLY A 415 -15.54 -9.53 35.86
N ASP A 416 -15.31 -9.68 37.18
CA ASP A 416 -14.62 -8.70 38.02
C ASP A 416 -13.09 -8.67 37.77
N GLU A 417 -12.45 -9.81 37.46
CA GLU A 417 -11.03 -9.86 37.07
C GLU A 417 -10.77 -9.26 35.67
N LEU A 418 -11.80 -9.25 34.82
CA LEU A 418 -11.78 -8.66 33.48
C LEU A 418 -12.13 -7.15 33.49
N ASN A 419 -13.02 -6.72 34.42
CA ASN A 419 -13.42 -5.33 34.59
C ASN A 419 -12.47 -4.53 35.50
N ASP A 420 -11.83 -5.14 36.50
CA ASP A 420 -10.90 -4.47 37.42
C ASP A 420 -9.52 -4.22 36.79
N GLY A 421 -9.51 -3.67 35.59
CA GLY A 421 -8.37 -2.91 35.09
C GLY A 421 -8.06 -1.65 35.92
N ALA A 422 -8.85 -1.32 36.97
CA ALA A 422 -8.61 -0.16 37.80
C ALA A 422 -9.46 -0.11 39.09
N THR A 423 -9.12 -0.86 40.14
CA THR A 423 -9.22 -0.31 41.50
C THR A 423 -7.99 -0.71 42.32
N SER A 424 -7.24 0.31 42.76
CA SER A 424 -6.04 0.26 43.60
C SER A 424 -4.72 -0.18 42.94
N GLY A 425 -3.78 0.76 42.82
CA GLY A 425 -2.33 0.55 42.86
C GLY A 425 -1.59 -0.15 41.70
N ASP A 426 -2.18 -1.16 41.04
CA ASP A 426 -1.41 -2.20 40.32
C ASP A 426 -1.56 -2.18 38.78
N ARG A 427 -1.57 -0.98 38.17
CA ARG A 427 -1.89 -0.78 36.73
C ARG A 427 -0.89 -1.40 35.73
N GLY A 428 0.13 -2.13 36.17
CA GLY A 428 1.24 -2.58 35.33
C GLY A 428 1.53 -4.09 35.32
N ASP A 429 0.94 -4.89 36.22
CA ASP A 429 1.56 -6.17 36.58
C ASP A 429 0.97 -7.41 35.92
N HIS A 430 -0.21 -7.33 35.29
CA HIS A 430 -0.85 -8.48 34.65
C HIS A 430 -0.54 -8.61 33.16
N ILE A 431 -0.45 -9.86 32.69
CA ILE A 431 -0.23 -10.19 31.28
C ILE A 431 -1.42 -9.72 30.45
N LYS A 432 -1.18 -8.77 29.53
CA LYS A 432 -2.24 -8.23 28.64
C LYS A 432 -2.35 -8.97 27.32
N VAL A 433 -1.25 -9.58 26.86
CA VAL A 433 -1.17 -10.30 25.60
C VAL A 433 -0.47 -11.64 25.82
N PHE A 434 -1.13 -12.71 25.42
CA PHE A 434 -0.61 -14.08 25.46
C PHE A 434 -0.91 -14.77 24.13
N ASN A 435 0.06 -15.49 23.58
CA ASN A 435 -0.04 -16.12 22.24
C ASN A 435 -0.59 -15.17 21.15
N ARG A 436 -0.12 -13.91 21.14
CA ARG A 436 -0.55 -12.84 20.20
C ARG A 436 -2.02 -12.43 20.32
N LEU A 437 -2.74 -12.90 21.32
CA LEU A 437 -4.12 -12.51 21.61
C LEU A 437 -4.20 -11.69 22.89
N CYS A 438 -5.11 -10.72 22.93
CA CYS A 438 -5.38 -9.99 24.16
C CYS A 438 -6.13 -10.91 25.13
N VAL A 439 -5.67 -10.94 26.39
CA VAL A 439 -6.22 -11.82 27.41
C VAL A 439 -7.67 -11.48 27.71
N GLN A 440 -8.01 -10.19 27.75
CA GLN A 440 -9.33 -9.72 28.20
C GLN A 440 -10.49 -10.02 27.24
N HIS A 441 -10.23 -10.18 25.94
CA HIS A 441 -11.30 -10.32 24.95
C HIS A 441 -11.04 -11.55 24.08
N CYS A 442 -10.03 -11.47 23.20
CA CYS A 442 -9.84 -12.47 22.15
C CYS A 442 -9.40 -13.85 22.65
N LEU A 443 -8.62 -13.92 23.73
CA LEU A 443 -8.19 -15.22 24.27
C LEU A 443 -9.36 -15.96 24.92
N VAL A 444 -10.21 -15.24 25.67
CA VAL A 444 -11.44 -15.79 26.28
C VAL A 444 -12.41 -16.26 25.19
N ASP A 445 -12.59 -15.47 24.14
CA ASP A 445 -13.46 -15.82 23.01
C ASP A 445 -12.99 -17.12 22.31
N GLU A 446 -11.68 -17.27 22.05
CA GLU A 446 -11.15 -18.51 21.47
C GLU A 446 -11.36 -19.74 22.36
N TRP A 447 -11.24 -19.57 23.68
CA TRP A 447 -11.47 -20.66 24.63
C TRP A 447 -12.94 -21.06 24.70
N MET A 448 -13.86 -20.10 24.67
CA MET A 448 -15.30 -20.35 24.64
C MET A 448 -15.74 -21.09 23.37
N ILE A 449 -15.14 -20.77 22.22
CA ILE A 449 -15.42 -21.46 20.95
C ILE A 449 -14.92 -22.92 20.99
N ARG A 450 -13.76 -23.18 21.60
CA ARG A 450 -13.21 -24.54 21.74
C ARG A 450 -14.00 -25.42 22.71
N ALA A 451 -14.46 -24.86 23.82
CA ALA A 451 -15.26 -25.60 24.80
C ALA A 451 -16.65 -26.03 24.28
N GLY A 452 -17.20 -25.32 23.29
CA GLY A 452 -18.47 -25.66 22.64
C GLY A 452 -18.36 -26.64 21.45
N GLY A 453 -17.15 -27.00 21.03
CA GLY A 453 -16.91 -27.84 19.83
C GLY A 453 -16.83 -29.35 20.08
N ASP A 454 -16.66 -29.78 21.33
CA ASP A 454 -16.59 -31.20 21.73
C ASP A 454 -17.96 -31.80 22.15
N GLY A 455 -19.05 -31.14 21.77
CA GLY A 455 -20.41 -31.55 22.04
C GLY A 455 -21.22 -31.88 20.79
N MET A 456 -20.80 -32.88 20.01
CA MET A 456 -21.68 -33.65 19.11
C MET A 456 -21.30 -35.13 19.10
#